data_AF-A0A840AUB5-F1
#
_entry.id   AF-A0A840AUB5-F1
#
_cell.length_a   1.000
_cell.length_b   1.000
_cell.length_c   1.000
_cell.angle_alpha   90.00
_cell.angle_beta   90.00
_cell.angle_gamma   90.00
#
_symmetry.space_group_name_H-M   'P 1'
#
loop_
_entity.id
_entity.type
_entity.pdbx_description
1 polymer ?
#
loop_
_entity_poly.entity_id
_entity_poly.type
_entity_poly.pdbx_seq_one_letter_code
_entity_poly.pdbx_strand_id
1 'polypeptide(L)'
;MRHFIARGAGLLALVALAGTASAETVLGTPLAPPALNADVTGAVAKHFTDAGGLVFKDLKPSKARGGKGYCGKVATAADAPFVPFQVILEAGAAPSVLLLSDADGASPAISEENATLLLKNAGCLE
;
A
#
# COMPACT_ATOMS: atom_id res chain seq x y z
N MET A 1 -29.95 -9.47 -58.79
CA MET A 1 -30.14 -8.84 -57.46
C MET A 1 -28.77 -8.87 -56.78
N ARG A 2 -27.90 -7.84 -56.89
CA ARG A 2 -27.76 -6.66 -55.98
C ARG A 2 -27.93 -7.08 -54.50
N HIS A 3 -27.01 -6.98 -53.53
CA HIS A 3 -25.76 -6.22 -53.34
C HIS A 3 -24.93 -6.81 -52.15
N PHE A 4 -23.59 -6.75 -52.26
CA PHE A 4 -22.54 -6.32 -51.30
C PHE A 4 -22.44 -6.78 -49.81
N ILE A 5 -21.25 -7.36 -49.51
CA ILE A 5 -20.22 -7.04 -48.46
C ILE A 5 -20.60 -6.92 -46.96
N ALA A 6 -19.94 -7.72 -46.12
CA ALA A 6 -19.01 -7.30 -45.02
C ALA A 6 -18.76 -8.49 -44.05
N ARG A 7 -17.62 -9.19 -44.10
CA ARG A 7 -16.46 -8.97 -43.21
C ARG A 7 -16.84 -8.40 -41.82
N GLY A 8 -16.98 -9.29 -40.84
CA GLY A 8 -16.99 -8.94 -39.42
C GLY A 8 -16.06 -9.88 -38.67
N ALA A 9 -14.77 -9.53 -38.62
CA ALA A 9 -13.82 -10.15 -37.72
C ALA A 9 -14.21 -9.77 -36.29
N GLY A 10 -14.77 -10.72 -35.54
CA GLY A 10 -15.06 -10.56 -34.12
C GLY A 10 -13.76 -10.55 -33.32
N LEU A 11 -13.19 -9.36 -33.15
CA LEU A 11 -12.09 -9.11 -32.22
C LEU A 11 -12.62 -9.33 -30.80
N LEU A 12 -12.19 -10.41 -30.14
CA LEU A 12 -12.38 -10.58 -28.70
C LEU A 12 -11.61 -9.48 -27.98
N ALA A 13 -12.33 -8.50 -27.46
CA ALA A 13 -11.80 -7.45 -26.60
C ALA A 13 -11.31 -8.08 -25.28
N LEU A 14 -9.99 -8.23 -25.14
CA LEU A 14 -9.34 -8.39 -23.85
C LEU A 14 -9.60 -7.11 -23.04
N VAL A 15 -10.57 -7.15 -22.15
CA VAL A 15 -10.71 -6.16 -21.08
C VAL A 15 -9.55 -6.40 -20.12
N ALA A 16 -8.40 -5.82 -20.43
CA ALA A 16 -7.37 -5.56 -19.44
C ALA A 16 -7.95 -4.51 -18.49
N LEU A 17 -8.42 -4.93 -17.32
CA LEU A 17 -8.45 -4.05 -16.15
C LEU A 17 -6.99 -3.68 -15.86
N ALA A 18 -6.49 -2.67 -16.57
CA ALA A 18 -5.35 -1.91 -16.12
C ALA A 18 -5.83 -1.22 -14.84
N GLY A 19 -5.66 -1.91 -13.72
CA GLY A 19 -5.72 -1.27 -12.42
C GLY A 19 -4.84 -0.03 -12.52
N THR A 20 -5.43 1.13 -12.25
CA THR A 20 -4.70 2.38 -12.12
C THR A 20 -3.61 2.13 -11.09
N ALA A 21 -2.38 1.92 -11.56
CA ALA A 21 -1.22 1.97 -10.70
C ALA A 21 -1.15 3.43 -10.23
N SER A 22 -1.80 3.72 -9.11
CA SER A 22 -1.59 4.96 -8.40
C SER A 22 -0.09 5.06 -8.20
N ALA A 23 0.51 6.12 -8.71
CA ALA A 23 1.94 6.34 -8.65
C ALA A 23 2.32 6.72 -7.22
N GLU A 24 2.34 5.72 -6.33
CA GLU A 24 2.82 5.86 -4.96
C GLU A 24 4.29 6.28 -5.01
N THR A 25 4.63 7.39 -4.35
CA THR A 25 6.00 7.89 -4.35
C THR A 25 6.76 7.28 -3.19
N VAL A 26 7.78 6.45 -3.46
CA VAL A 26 8.68 5.92 -2.43
C VAL A 26 9.95 6.77 -2.38
N LEU A 27 10.18 7.44 -1.26
CA LEU A 27 11.38 8.21 -0.98
C LEU A 27 12.41 7.35 -0.24
N GLY A 28 13.66 7.43 -0.68
CA GLY A 28 14.80 6.71 -0.07
C GLY A 28 15.08 5.36 -0.71
N THR A 29 15.76 4.47 0.03
CA THR A 29 16.12 3.14 -0.47
C THR A 29 14.90 2.23 -0.49
N PRO A 30 14.49 1.69 -1.65
CA PRO A 30 13.35 0.78 -1.73
C PRO A 30 13.67 -0.57 -1.10
N LEU A 31 12.62 -1.30 -0.72
CA LEU A 31 12.73 -2.69 -0.27
C LEU A 31 13.23 -3.59 -1.41
N ALA A 32 13.99 -4.61 -1.05
CA ALA A 32 14.40 -5.68 -1.96
C ALA A 32 13.70 -7.00 -1.56
N PRO A 33 13.10 -7.73 -2.51
CA PRO A 33 12.95 -7.41 -3.94
C PRO A 33 11.96 -6.26 -4.23
N PRO A 34 12.03 -5.61 -5.41
CA PRO A 34 11.20 -4.44 -5.73
C PRO A 34 9.68 -4.67 -5.60
N ALA A 35 9.21 -5.89 -5.86
CA ALA A 35 7.81 -6.29 -5.70
C ALA A 35 7.27 -6.02 -4.29
N LEU A 36 8.13 -6.13 -3.26
CA LEU A 36 7.73 -5.86 -1.87
C LEU A 36 7.32 -4.40 -1.65
N ASN A 37 7.84 -3.45 -2.43
CA ASN A 37 7.42 -2.06 -2.29
C ASN A 37 5.94 -1.95 -2.65
N ALA A 38 5.52 -2.45 -3.81
CA ALA A 38 4.13 -2.43 -4.26
C ALA A 38 3.19 -3.20 -3.32
N ASP A 39 3.63 -4.35 -2.80
CA ASP A 39 2.82 -5.14 -1.85
C ASP A 39 2.62 -4.39 -0.51
N VAL A 40 3.68 -3.75 0.00
CA VAL A 40 3.63 -3.00 1.27
C VAL A 40 2.86 -1.69 1.10
N THR A 41 3.18 -0.88 0.09
CA THR A 41 2.54 0.42 -0.14
C THR A 41 1.07 0.23 -0.49
N GLY A 42 0.76 -0.71 -1.40
CA GLY A 42 -0.61 -1.05 -1.77
C GLY A 42 -1.44 -1.64 -0.63
N ALA A 43 -0.83 -2.32 0.34
CA ALA A 43 -1.55 -2.73 1.55
C ALA A 43 -1.92 -1.52 2.42
N VAL A 44 -0.99 -0.58 2.61
CA VAL A 44 -1.22 0.65 3.39
C VAL A 44 -2.23 1.56 2.71
N ALA A 45 -2.12 1.76 1.39
CA ALA A 45 -2.96 2.65 0.61
C ALA A 45 -4.46 2.32 0.69
N LYS A 46 -4.83 1.06 0.93
CA LYS A 46 -6.23 0.64 1.15
C LYS A 46 -6.88 1.26 2.40
N HIS A 47 -6.07 1.82 3.30
CA HIS A 47 -6.55 2.50 4.51
C HIS A 47 -6.80 4.00 4.30
N PHE A 48 -6.57 4.52 3.09
CA PHE A 48 -6.73 5.92 2.73
C PHE A 48 -7.87 6.08 1.74
N THR A 49 -8.61 7.19 1.83
CA THR A 49 -9.72 7.46 0.90
C THR A 49 -9.20 7.84 -0.48
N ASP A 50 -8.09 8.58 -0.53
CA ASP A 50 -7.36 8.92 -1.75
C ASP A 50 -5.97 8.28 -1.73
N ALA A 51 -5.79 7.27 -2.58
CA ALA A 51 -4.51 6.59 -2.75
C ALA A 51 -3.57 7.28 -3.77
N GLY A 52 -4.05 8.30 -4.49
CA GLY A 52 -3.39 8.89 -5.65
C GLY A 52 -2.28 9.89 -5.34
N GLY A 53 -2.09 10.26 -4.07
CA GLY A 53 -1.08 11.22 -3.63
C GLY A 53 -0.15 10.72 -2.53
N LEU A 54 -0.25 9.43 -2.15
CA LEU A 54 0.48 8.91 -1.00
C LEU A 54 1.99 8.90 -1.23
N VAL A 55 2.69 9.41 -0.22
CA VAL A 55 4.16 9.44 -0.18
C VAL A 55 4.63 8.51 0.93
N PHE A 56 5.46 7.56 0.56
CA PHE A 56 6.05 6.56 1.45
C PHE A 56 7.53 6.84 1.66
N LYS A 57 8.05 6.59 2.86
CA LYS A 57 9.49 6.68 3.14
C LYS A 57 9.91 5.73 4.25
N ASP A 58 11.23 5.61 4.42
CA ASP A 58 11.87 4.83 5.48
C ASP A 58 11.42 3.35 5.49
N LEU A 59 11.15 2.76 4.30
CA LEU A 59 10.70 1.38 4.19
C LEU A 59 11.82 0.42 4.63
N LYS A 60 11.52 -0.48 5.58
CA LYS A 60 12.48 -1.45 6.10
C LYS A 60 11.79 -2.71 6.65
N PRO A 61 12.48 -3.86 6.75
CA PRO A 61 11.98 -5.00 7.50
C PRO A 61 11.71 -4.65 8.97
N SER A 62 10.61 -5.13 9.52
CA SER A 62 10.26 -5.03 10.94
C SER A 62 10.80 -6.22 11.73
N LYS A 63 10.81 -6.10 13.05
CA LYS A 63 11.11 -7.21 13.99
C LYS A 63 9.92 -8.14 14.24
N ALA A 64 8.74 -7.83 13.70
CA ALA A 64 7.53 -8.61 13.98
C ALA A 64 7.45 -9.91 13.18
N ARG A 65 6.80 -10.91 13.80
CA ARG A 65 6.40 -12.22 13.22
C ARG A 65 7.44 -12.87 12.30
N GLY A 66 8.66 -13.07 12.81
CA GLY A 66 9.67 -13.88 12.13
C GLY A 66 10.19 -13.30 10.82
N GLY A 67 10.16 -11.96 10.65
CA GLY A 67 10.73 -11.27 9.49
C GLY A 67 9.77 -11.05 8.31
N LYS A 68 8.47 -11.31 8.51
CA LYS A 68 7.42 -11.06 7.50
C LYS A 68 6.76 -9.69 7.57
N GLY A 69 7.12 -8.91 8.60
CA GLY A 69 6.61 -7.55 8.75
C GLY A 69 7.55 -6.51 8.16
N TYR A 70 6.98 -5.38 7.75
CA TYR A 70 7.68 -4.23 7.20
C TYR A 70 7.22 -2.96 7.91
N CYS A 71 8.15 -2.05 8.15
CA CYS A 71 7.90 -0.73 8.70
C CYS A 71 8.06 0.31 7.61
N GLY A 72 7.40 1.45 7.81
CA GLY A 72 7.63 2.64 7.00
C GLY A 72 6.90 3.83 7.58
N LYS A 73 6.89 4.92 6.82
CA LYS A 73 6.04 6.07 7.08
C LYS A 73 5.29 6.44 5.81
N VAL A 74 4.05 6.91 5.96
CA VAL A 74 3.17 7.34 4.88
C VAL A 74 2.64 8.75 5.17
N ALA A 75 2.48 9.56 4.14
CA ALA A 75 1.83 10.86 4.20
C ALA A 75 0.89 11.02 3.02
N THR A 76 -0.17 11.82 3.17
CA THR A 76 -1.14 12.10 2.09
C THR A 76 -0.60 13.02 0.99
N ALA A 77 0.52 13.70 1.27
CA ALA A 77 1.27 14.54 0.34
C ALA A 77 2.74 14.66 0.80
N ALA A 78 3.63 15.18 -0.05
CA ALA A 78 5.06 15.30 0.26
C ALA A 78 5.35 16.24 1.45
N ASP A 79 4.50 17.24 1.64
CA ASP A 79 4.55 18.27 2.69
C ASP A 79 3.64 17.96 3.90
N ALA A 80 2.86 16.87 3.84
CA ALA A 80 2.00 16.43 4.93
C ALA A 80 2.78 15.70 6.04
N PRO A 81 2.24 15.66 7.28
CA PRO A 81 2.85 14.90 8.37
C PRO A 81 2.91 13.41 8.01
N PHE A 82 4.10 12.83 8.23
CA PHE A 82 4.34 11.41 8.00
C PHE A 82 3.92 10.60 9.21
N VAL A 83 3.09 9.60 8.96
CA VAL A 83 2.57 8.66 9.94
C VAL A 83 3.31 7.34 9.84
N PRO A 84 3.84 6.80 10.96
CA PRO A 84 4.50 5.50 10.98
C PRO A 84 3.49 4.35 10.85
N PHE A 85 3.90 3.31 10.15
CA PHE A 85 3.10 2.11 9.97
C PHE A 85 3.92 0.82 10.10
N GLN A 86 3.19 -0.27 10.31
CA GLN A 86 3.64 -1.63 10.11
C GLN A 86 2.69 -2.36 9.16
N VAL A 87 3.25 -3.17 8.27
CA VAL A 87 2.51 -4.16 7.47
C VAL A 87 3.05 -5.54 7.81
N ILE A 88 2.19 -6.55 7.92
CA ILE A 88 2.58 -7.96 7.96
C ILE A 88 2.00 -8.65 6.72
N LEU A 89 2.90 -9.22 5.91
CA LEU A 89 2.53 -10.00 4.73
C LEU A 89 2.52 -11.48 5.09
N GLU A 90 1.34 -12.08 5.21
CA GLU A 90 1.18 -13.52 5.42
C GLU A 90 0.83 -14.22 4.11
N ALA A 91 1.50 -15.32 3.80
CA ALA A 91 1.26 -16.06 2.56
C ALA A 91 -0.17 -16.66 2.58
N GLY A 92 -0.96 -16.34 1.55
CA GLY A 92 -2.34 -16.83 1.41
C GLY A 92 -3.37 -16.14 2.31
N ALA A 93 -2.99 -15.06 3.01
CA ALA A 93 -3.91 -14.27 3.82
C ALA A 93 -3.86 -12.78 3.45
N ALA A 94 -4.88 -12.03 3.87
CA ALA A 94 -4.90 -10.58 3.68
C ALA A 94 -3.79 -9.91 4.50
N PRO A 95 -3.08 -8.90 3.96
CA PRO A 95 -2.11 -8.12 4.71
C PRO A 95 -2.72 -7.51 5.97
N SER A 96 -2.01 -7.58 7.08
CA SER A 96 -2.38 -6.87 8.31
C SER A 96 -1.63 -5.55 8.38
N VAL A 97 -2.34 -4.43 8.52
CA VAL A 97 -1.75 -3.10 8.58
C VAL A 97 -2.05 -2.45 9.92
N LEU A 98 -1.02 -1.87 10.51
CA LEU A 98 -1.05 -1.11 11.75
C LEU A 98 -0.55 0.30 11.46
N LEU A 99 -1.40 1.31 11.60
CA LEU A 99 -1.09 2.72 11.41
C LEU A 99 -1.18 3.45 12.74
N LEU A 100 -0.18 4.28 13.08
CA LEU A 100 -0.28 5.20 14.20
C LEU A 100 -1.22 6.34 13.80
N SER A 101 -2.49 6.23 14.17
CA SER A 101 -3.55 6.93 13.45
C SER A 101 -3.55 8.45 13.59
N ASP A 102 -3.68 9.15 12.46
CA ASP A 102 -4.74 10.13 12.12
C ASP A 102 -4.55 10.59 10.66
N ALA A 103 -4.22 9.67 9.74
CA ALA A 103 -3.80 10.09 8.41
C ALA A 103 -4.96 10.61 7.53
N ASP A 104 -6.21 10.36 7.94
CA ASP A 104 -7.45 10.79 7.26
C ASP A 104 -8.65 10.96 8.24
N GLY A 105 -8.42 11.17 9.55
CA GLY A 105 -9.50 11.31 10.54
C GLY A 105 -10.34 10.04 10.78
N ALA A 106 -9.89 8.87 10.30
CA ALA A 106 -10.49 7.59 10.62
C ALA A 106 -10.18 7.24 12.08
N SER A 107 -11.23 7.13 12.91
CA SER A 107 -11.08 6.72 14.30
C SER A 107 -10.34 5.37 14.36
N PRO A 108 -9.27 5.26 15.14
CA PRO A 108 -8.43 4.08 15.06
C PRO A 108 -9.11 2.88 15.70
N ALA A 109 -8.96 1.71 15.07
CA ALA A 109 -9.44 0.44 15.64
C ALA A 109 -8.76 0.07 16.96
N ILE A 110 -7.65 0.75 17.30
CA ILE A 110 -6.86 0.61 18.51
C ILE A 110 -6.49 2.00 19.04
N SER A 111 -6.25 2.17 20.34
CA SER A 111 -5.77 3.47 20.84
C SER A 111 -4.39 3.82 20.28
N GLU A 112 -4.11 5.12 20.14
CA GLU A 112 -2.78 5.63 19.73
C GLU A 112 -1.65 5.10 20.63
N GLU A 113 -1.90 5.01 21.94
CA GLU A 113 -0.94 4.48 22.91
C GLU A 113 -0.60 3.01 22.62
N ASN A 114 -1.61 2.18 22.34
CA ASN A 114 -1.41 0.78 21.98
C ASN A 114 -0.74 0.63 20.61
N ALA A 115 -1.12 1.45 19.63
CA ALA A 115 -0.47 1.48 18.32
C ALA A 115 1.02 1.83 18.44
N THR A 116 1.35 2.84 19.25
CA THR A 116 2.72 3.26 19.54
C THR A 116 3.52 2.12 20.14
N LEU A 117 2.98 1.46 21.16
CA LEU A 117 3.68 0.35 21.84
C LEU A 117 3.91 -0.84 20.90
N LEU A 118 2.93 -1.19 20.08
CA LEU A 118 3.05 -2.26 19.07
C LEU A 118 4.11 -1.91 18.01
N LEU A 119 4.13 -0.67 17.52
CA LEU A 119 5.11 -0.20 16.54
C LEU A 119 6.54 -0.14 17.12
N LYS A 120 6.70 0.26 18.39
CA LYS A 120 7.99 0.19 19.10
C LYS A 120 8.48 -1.24 19.24
N ASN A 121 7.60 -2.16 19.69
CA ASN A 121 7.93 -3.57 19.81
C ASN A 121 8.31 -4.20 18.45
N ALA A 122 7.71 -3.71 17.36
CA ALA A 122 8.06 -4.10 16.01
C ALA A 122 9.35 -3.45 15.45
N GLY A 123 9.96 -2.50 16.17
CA GLY A 123 11.13 -1.74 15.70
C GLY A 123 10.79 -0.72 14.59
N CYS A 124 9.51 -0.38 14.43
CA CYS A 124 9.04 0.65 13.50
C CYS A 124 9.13 2.06 14.09
N LEU A 125 9.21 2.16 15.42
CA LEU A 125 9.45 3.37 16.19
C LEU A 125 10.62 3.17 17.16
N GLU A 126 11.33 4.26 17.45
CA GLU A 126 12.36 4.33 18.51
C GLU A 126 11.75 4.81 19.85
#